data_AF-A0A151XEU7-F1
#
_entry.id   AF-A0A151XEU7-F1
#
_cell.length_a   1.000
_cell.length_b   1.000
_cell.length_c   1.000
_cell.angle_alpha   90.00
_cell.angle_beta   90.00
_cell.angle_gamma   90.00
#
_symmetry.space_group_name_H-M   'P 1'
#
loop_
_entity.id
_entity.type
_entity.pdbx_description
1 polymer ?
#
loop_
_entity_poly.entity_id
_entity_poly.type
_entity_poly.pdbx_seq_one_letter_code
_entity_poly.pdbx_strand_id
1 'polypeptide(L)'
;LNKIFNDDQIQALSSSNSRKVKWSNNTTMKALRLKFLCGSNGYQELLKQQIPFPSERTLRRRKENVNFQEGILYDVFDILQK
;
A
#
# COMPACT_ATOMS: atom_id res chain seq x y z
N LEU A 1 0.63 8.92 -18.11
CA LEU A 1 0.39 8.70 -16.67
C LEU A 1 -0.45 7.44 -16.42
N ASN A 2 -1.62 7.28 -17.05
CA ASN A 2 -2.55 6.15 -16.82
C ASN A 2 -2.03 4.74 -17.17
N LYS A 3 -0.90 4.63 -17.89
CA LYS A 3 -0.24 3.34 -18.16
C LYS A 3 0.62 2.85 -16.98
N ILE A 4 1.01 3.76 -16.08
CA ILE A 4 1.96 3.52 -14.98
C ILE A 4 1.25 3.62 -13.63
N PHE A 5 0.43 4.66 -13.48
CA PHE A 5 -0.26 5.00 -12.24
C PHE A 5 -1.75 4.69 -12.34
N ASN A 6 -2.30 4.23 -11.22
CA ASN A 6 -3.74 4.05 -11.06
C ASN A 6 -4.43 5.43 -10.92
N ASP A 7 -5.75 5.48 -11.11
CA ASP A 7 -6.52 6.74 -11.05
C ASP A 7 -6.38 7.48 -9.71
N ASP A 8 -6.33 6.75 -8.60
CA ASP A 8 -6.12 7.32 -7.26
C ASP A 8 -4.72 7.92 -7.09
N GLN A 9 -3.72 7.35 -7.76
CA GLN A 9 -2.36 7.89 -7.78
C GLN A 9 -2.29 9.15 -8.64
N ILE A 10 -2.99 9.18 -9.78
CA ILE A 10 -3.09 10.36 -10.63
C ILE A 10 -3.83 11.47 -9.88
N GLN A 11 -4.91 11.14 -9.17
CA GLN A 11 -5.61 12.09 -8.31
C GLN A 11 -4.69 12.65 -7.21
N ALA A 12 -3.83 11.82 -6.62
CA ALA A 12 -2.86 12.26 -5.62
C ALA A 12 -1.83 13.24 -6.18
N LEU A 13 -1.37 13.02 -7.42
CA LEU A 13 -0.45 13.91 -8.11
C LEU A 13 -1.11 15.25 -8.50
N SER A 14 -2.38 15.21 -8.92
CA SER A 14 -3.12 16.39 -9.38
C SER A 14 -3.73 17.22 -8.25
N SER A 15 -3.82 16.68 -7.03
CA SER A 15 -4.46 17.35 -5.89
C SER A 15 -3.45 18.15 -5.08
N SER A 16 -3.80 19.40 -4.74
CA SER A 16 -3.07 20.20 -3.76
C SER A 16 -3.12 19.60 -2.34
N ASN A 17 -4.02 18.65 -2.09
CA ASN A 17 -4.20 17.99 -0.80
C ASN A 17 -4.31 16.48 -0.94
N SER A 18 -3.16 15.81 -1.06
CA SER A 18 -3.03 14.35 -1.13
C SER A 18 -3.60 13.60 0.09
N ARG A 19 -3.84 14.30 1.23
CA ARG A 19 -4.41 13.69 2.45
C ARG A 19 -5.84 13.17 2.26
N LYS A 20 -6.58 13.66 1.27
CA LYS A 20 -7.97 13.26 0.99
C LYS A 20 -8.08 12.12 -0.03
N VAL A 21 -6.98 11.63 -0.57
CA VAL A 21 -7.00 10.58 -1.59
C VAL A 21 -7.45 9.25 -0.97
N LYS A 22 -8.49 8.67 -1.54
CA LYS A 22 -8.97 7.34 -1.16
C LYS A 22 -8.22 6.30 -1.97
N TRP A 23 -7.17 5.74 -1.38
CA TRP A 23 -6.31 4.76 -2.06
C TRP A 23 -7.10 3.51 -2.49
N SER A 24 -6.88 3.05 -3.71
CA SER A 24 -7.48 1.80 -4.20
C SER A 24 -6.81 0.58 -3.55
N ASN A 25 -7.47 -0.58 -3.60
CA ASN A 25 -6.87 -1.84 -3.14
C ASN A 25 -5.63 -2.20 -3.95
N ASN A 26 -5.64 -1.93 -5.27
CA ASN A 26 -4.50 -2.15 -6.14
C ASN A 26 -3.29 -1.30 -5.72
N THR A 27 -3.49 0.01 -5.50
CA THR A 27 -2.40 0.89 -5.02
C THR A 27 -1.91 0.46 -3.63
N THR A 28 -2.83 0.11 -2.73
CA THR A 28 -2.49 -0.37 -1.38
C THR A 28 -1.65 -1.65 -1.45
N MET A 29 -2.03 -2.61 -2.30
CA MET A 29 -1.30 -3.87 -2.49
C MET A 29 0.11 -3.63 -3.06
N LYS A 30 0.24 -2.79 -4.10
CA LYS A 30 1.55 -2.41 -4.66
C LYS A 30 2.44 -1.73 -3.61
N ALA A 31 1.88 -0.79 -2.86
CA ALA A 31 2.60 -0.09 -1.80
C ALA A 31 3.05 -1.02 -0.66
N LEU A 32 2.20 -1.99 -0.27
CA LEU A 32 2.56 -3.03 0.71
C LEU A 32 3.70 -3.91 0.22
N ARG A 33 3.67 -4.34 -1.06
CA ARG A 33 4.76 -5.12 -1.67
C ARG A 33 6.07 -4.34 -1.69
N LEU A 34 6.03 -3.07 -2.12
CA LEU A 34 7.21 -2.21 -2.13
C LEU A 34 7.78 -2.05 -0.73
N LYS A 35 6.93 -1.72 0.26
CA LYS A 35 7.35 -1.61 1.67
C LYS A 35 7.99 -2.89 2.19
N PHE A 36 7.45 -4.05 1.81
CA PHE A 36 8.02 -5.34 2.20
C PHE A 36 9.40 -5.58 1.57
N LEU A 37 9.57 -5.24 0.28
CA LEU A 37 10.81 -5.47 -0.45
C LEU A 37 11.96 -4.53 -0.02
N CYS A 38 11.69 -3.24 0.18
CA CYS A 38 12.74 -2.25 0.46
C CYS A 38 12.79 -1.80 1.94
N GLY A 39 11.93 -2.35 2.79
CA GLY A 39 11.81 -1.96 4.20
C GLY A 39 11.28 -0.53 4.40
N SER A 40 11.18 -0.10 5.66
CA SER A 40 10.64 1.23 5.98
C SER A 40 11.50 2.36 5.42
N ASN A 41 12.83 2.27 5.53
CA ASN A 41 13.73 3.34 5.05
C ASN A 41 13.64 3.51 3.52
N GLY A 42 13.67 2.40 2.77
CA GLY A 42 13.49 2.45 1.32
C GLY A 42 12.11 2.97 0.92
N TYR A 43 11.07 2.57 1.64
CA TYR A 43 9.72 3.05 1.39
C TYR A 43 9.57 4.55 1.67
N GLN A 44 10.14 5.05 2.76
CA GLN A 44 10.17 6.49 3.05
C GLN A 44 10.90 7.27 1.95
N GLU A 45 11.97 6.72 1.40
CA GLU A 45 12.72 7.38 0.32
C GLU A 45 11.87 7.49 -0.96
N LEU A 46 11.10 6.45 -1.30
CA LEU A 46 10.14 6.50 -2.40
C LEU A 46 9.10 7.62 -2.20
N LEU A 47 8.60 7.78 -0.97
CA LEU A 47 7.65 8.85 -0.64
C LEU A 47 8.27 10.24 -0.72
N LYS A 48 9.53 10.41 -0.29
CA LYS A 48 10.27 11.68 -0.40
C LYS A 48 10.49 12.10 -1.85
N GLN A 49 10.66 11.14 -2.75
CA GLN A 49 10.72 11.36 -4.20
C GLN A 49 9.34 11.67 -4.83
N GLN A 50 8.32 11.93 -4.01
CA GLN A 50 6.96 12.28 -4.43
C GLN A 50 6.27 11.19 -5.27
N ILE A 51 6.69 9.94 -5.11
CA ILE A 51 6.00 8.82 -5.74
C ILE A 51 4.61 8.68 -5.08
N PRO A 52 3.51 8.63 -5.86
CA PRO A 52 2.16 8.72 -5.32
C PRO A 52 1.72 7.41 -4.66
N PHE A 53 2.15 7.20 -3.42
CA PHE A 53 1.78 6.06 -2.60
C PHE A 53 1.24 6.50 -1.22
N PRO A 54 0.42 5.65 -0.57
CA PRO A 54 -0.06 5.90 0.78
C PRO A 54 1.08 6.01 1.79
N SER A 55 0.90 6.84 2.81
CA SER A 55 1.83 6.87 3.95
C SER A 55 1.91 5.51 4.65
N GLU A 56 3.02 5.24 5.35
CA GLU A 56 3.13 4.03 6.18
C GLU A 56 2.02 3.91 7.22
N ARG A 57 1.58 5.04 7.78
CA ARG A 57 0.45 5.09 8.72
C ARG A 57 -0.84 4.60 8.06
N THR A 58 -1.08 5.00 6.81
CA THR A 58 -2.22 4.57 6.01
C THR A 58 -2.14 3.07 5.72
N LEU A 59 -0.96 2.56 5.36
CA LEU A 59 -0.73 1.13 5.13
C LEU A 59 -0.99 0.29 6.39
N ARG A 60 -0.51 0.74 7.55
CA ARG A 60 -0.72 0.05 8.83
C ARG A 60 -2.20 -0.04 9.19
N ARG A 61 -2.94 1.07 9.09
CA ARG A 61 -4.40 1.10 9.30
C ARG A 61 -5.17 0.19 8.34
N ARG A 62 -4.72 0.11 7.09
CA ARG A 62 -5.29 -0.81 6.08
C ARG A 62 -5.09 -2.27 6.48
N LYS A 63 -3.91 -2.63 7.03
CA LYS A 63 -3.63 -3.97 7.54
C LYS A 63 -4.48 -4.32 8.77
N GLU A 64 -4.63 -3.38 9.71
CA GLU A 64 -5.42 -3.58 10.94
C GLU A 64 -6.90 -3.90 10.64
N ASN A 65 -7.42 -3.44 9.51
CA ASN A 65 -8.79 -3.72 9.08
C ASN A 65 -8.94 -5.01 8.25
N VAL A 66 -7.89 -5.83 8.14
CA VAL A 66 -7.98 -7.14 7.51
C VAL A 66 -8.46 -8.12 8.57
N ASN A 67 -9.75 -8.45 8.55
CA ASN A 67 -10.30 -9.54 9.35
C ASN A 67 -9.89 -10.86 8.71
N PHE A 68 -9.02 -11.62 9.39
CA PHE A 68 -8.79 -13.01 9.05
C PHE A 68 -10.02 -13.80 9.52
N GLN A 69 -10.75 -14.38 8.57
CA GLN A 69 -11.80 -15.32 8.93
C GLN A 69 -11.17 -16.58 9.55
N GLU A 70 -11.89 -17.22 10.47
CA GLU A 70 -11.52 -18.54 11.00
C GLU A 70 -11.29 -19.50 9.82
N GLY A 71 -10.12 -20.14 9.75
CA GLY A 71 -9.69 -20.94 8.60
C GLY A 71 -8.53 -20.32 7.80
N ILE A 72 -8.63 -19.04 7.42
CA ILE A 72 -7.63 -18.36 6.56
C ILE A 72 -6.25 -18.33 7.21
N LEU A 73 -6.21 -18.20 8.54
CA LEU A 73 -4.95 -18.19 9.29
C LEU A 73 -4.17 -19.50 9.12
N TYR A 74 -4.87 -20.64 9.05
CA TYR A 74 -4.23 -21.94 8.83
C TYR A 74 -3.66 -22.05 7.42
N ASP A 75 -4.38 -21.58 6.40
CA ASP A 75 -3.89 -21.52 5.01
C ASP A 75 -2.62 -20.66 4.91
N VAL A 76 -2.59 -19.52 5.61
CA VAL A 76 -1.41 -18.65 5.65
C VAL A 76 -0.22 -19.34 6.33
N PHE A 77 -0.45 -20.06 7.44
CA PHE A 77 0.62 -20.80 8.12
C PHE A 77 1.15 -21.96 7.27
N ASP A 78 0.29 -22.69 6.56
CA ASP A 78 0.69 -23.76 5.64
C ASP A 78 1.57 -23.22 4.50
N ILE A 79 1.22 -22.05 3.95
CA ILE A 79 2.05 -21.36 2.95
C ILE A 79 3.43 -20.97 3.50
N LEU A 80 3.52 -20.56 4.78
CA LEU A 80 4.77 -20.14 5.42
C LEU A 80 5.67 -21.29 5.89
N GLN A 81 5.18 -22.53 5.89
CA GLN A 81 5.94 -23.72 6.28
C GLN A 81 6.76 -24.33 5.12
N LYS A 82 6.67 -23.77 3.91
CA LYS A 82 7.50 -24.13 2.74
C LYS A 82 8.75 -23.27 2.65
#